data_AF-A0A0D8BGV0-F1
#
_entry.id   AF-A0A0D8BGV0-F1
#
_cell.length_a   1.000
_cell.length_b   1.000
_cell.length_c   1.000
_cell.angle_alpha   90.00
_cell.angle_beta   90.00
_cell.angle_gamma   90.00
#
_symmetry.space_group_name_H-M   'P 1'
#
loop_
_entity.id
_entity.type
_entity.pdbx_description
1 polymer ?
#
loop_
_entity_poly.entity_id
_entity_poly.type
_entity_poly.pdbx_seq_one_letter_code
_entity_poly.pdbx_strand_id
1 'polypeptide(L)' 'MSECVISYDGVPSHPVSIMEFSGGLVVHETQYFADPFAPPPWRAALAEPMPHRSP' A
#
# COMPACT_ATOMS: atom_id res chain seq x y z
N MET A 1 -3.46 -12.35 1.41
CA MET A 1 -3.01 -10.98 1.09
C MET A 1 -3.96 -10.02 1.75
N SER A 2 -3.47 -9.21 2.68
CA SER A 2 -4.24 -8.16 3.34
C SER A 2 -3.64 -6.82 2.92
N GLU A 3 -4.48 -5.94 2.37
CA GLU A 3 -4.14 -4.54 2.11
C GLU A 3 -4.90 -3.68 3.12
N CYS A 4 -4.16 -2.84 3.85
CA CYS A 4 -4.72 -1.95 4.87
C CYS A 4 -4.02 -0.60 4.76
N VAL A 5 -4.68 0.48 5.17
CA VAL A 5 -4.02 1.79 5.35
C VAL A 5 -3.86 1.98 6.85
N ILE A 6 -2.61 2.09 7.32
CA ILE A 6 -2.31 2.34 8.73
C ILE A 6 -1.80 3.78 8.83
N SER A 7 -2.38 4.56 9.74
CA SER A 7 -1.95 5.93 10.01
C SER A 7 -1.26 5.97 11.37
N TYR A 8 -0.02 6.44 11.39
CA TYR A 8 0.71 6.80 12.61
C TYR A 8 0.92 8.32 12.58
N ASP A 9 0.54 9.02 13.66
CA ASP A 9 0.62 10.49 13.81
C ASP A 9 -0.01 11.31 12.66
N GLY A 10 -1.00 10.73 11.96
CA GLY A 10 -1.69 11.39 10.83
C GLY A 10 -1.00 11.22 9.48
N VAL A 11 0.15 10.54 9.40
CA VAL A 11 0.83 10.22 8.14
C VAL A 11 0.33 8.86 7.64
N PRO A 12 -0.30 8.78 6.46
CA PRO A 12 -0.78 7.51 5.92
C PRO A 12 0.40 6.67 5.45
N SER A 13 0.60 5.51 6.05
CA SER A 13 1.40 4.44 5.49
C SER A 13 0.50 3.51 4.69
N HIS A 14 0.96 3.06 3.52
CA HIS A 14 0.30 2.04 2.72
C HIS A 14 0.99 0.68 2.91
N PRO A 15 0.70 -0.07 3.99
CA PRO A 15 1.31 -1.35 4.21
C PRO A 15 0.78 -2.44 3.27
N VAL A 16 1.69 -3.28 2.82
CA VAL A 16 1.40 -4.53 2.13
C VAL A 16 1.91 -5.69 2.98
N SER A 17 1.01 -6.60 3.37
CA SER A 17 1.36 -7.81 4.10
C SER A 17 1.27 -9.04 3.18
N ILE A 18 2.40 -9.74 3.06
CA ILE A 18 2.52 -11.02 2.36
C ILE A 18 2.71 -12.11 3.41
N MET A 19 1.71 -12.97 3.53
CA MET A 19 1.66 -14.07 4.49
C MET A 19 1.73 -15.42 3.78
N GLU A 20 2.61 -16.30 4.25
CA GLU A 20 2.68 -17.70 3.89
C GLU A 20 1.94 -18.55 4.93
N PHE A 21 1.11 -19.48 4.48
CA PHE A 21 0.30 -20.32 5.36
C PHE A 21 0.66 -21.80 5.22
N SER A 22 0.68 -22.53 6.34
CA SER A 22 0.76 -23.99 6.38
C SER A 22 -0.15 -24.52 7.47
N GLY A 23 -0.94 -25.56 7.16
CA GLY A 23 -1.93 -26.09 8.11
C GLY A 23 -3.00 -25.08 8.56
N GLY A 24 -3.29 -24.06 7.75
CA GLY A 24 -4.23 -22.98 8.09
C GLY A 24 -3.65 -21.91 9.04
N LEU A 25 -2.36 -21.97 9.37
CA LEU A 25 -1.67 -20.99 10.21
C LEU A 25 -0.62 -20.23 9.41
N VAL A 26 -0.37 -18.96 9.76
CA VAL A 26 0.71 -18.17 9.17
C VAL A 26 2.05 -18.73 9.66
N VAL A 27 2.93 -19.08 8.73
CA VAL A 27 4.28 -19.59 9.03
C VAL A 27 5.37 -18.58 8.71
N HIS A 28 5.09 -17.63 7.83
CA HIS A 28 6.00 -16.53 7.51
C HIS A 28 5.19 -15.31 7.08
N GLU A 29 5.62 -14.13 7.50
CA GLU A 29 5.03 -12.86 7.07
C GLU A 29 6.14 -11.87 6.75
N THR A 30 6.04 -11.24 5.59
CA THR A 30 6.84 -10.07 5.23
C THR A 30 5.92 -8.89 5.01
N GLN A 31 6.18 -7.81 5.75
CA GLN A 31 5.42 -6.57 5.66
C GLN A 31 6.28 -5.46 5.04
N TYR A 32 5.70 -4.77 4.08
CA TYR A 32 6.29 -3.61 3.43
C TYR A 32 5.52 -2.35 3.82
N PHE A 33 6.22 -1.27 4.10
CA PHE A 33 5.65 0.05 4.40
C PHE A 33 6.22 1.06 3.42
N ALA A 34 5.34 1.87 2.82
CA ALA A 34 5.72 2.90 1.88
C ALA A 34 4.93 4.18 2.11
N ASP A 35 5.62 5.31 1.99
CA ASP A 35 5.02 6.64 2.01
C ASP A 35 4.38 6.97 0.65
N PRO A 36 3.36 7.84 0.62
CA PRO A 36 2.83 8.38 -0.61
C PRO A 36 3.90 9.15 -1.39
N PHE A 37 3.82 9.09 -2.72
CA PHE A 37 4.66 9.89 -3.61
C PHE A 37 3.80 10.57 -4.69
N ALA A 38 4.18 11.78 -5.08
CA ALA A 38 3.49 12.50 -6.15
C ALA A 38 3.75 11.80 -7.51
N PRO A 39 2.73 11.65 -8.36
CA PRO A 39 2.94 11.08 -9.69
C PRO A 39 3.83 12.01 -10.52
N PRO A 40 4.84 11.47 -11.24
CA PRO A 40 5.76 12.31 -12.00
C PRO A 40 5.05 12.97 -13.21
N PRO A 41 5.26 14.28 -13.48
CA PRO A 41 4.47 15.05 -14.45
C PRO A 41 4.46 14.49 -15.87
N TRP A 42 5.57 13.87 -16.29
CA TRP A 42 5.73 13.35 -17.64
C TRP A 42 4.80 12.18 -17.99
N ARG A 43 4.20 11.51 -16.99
CA ARG A 43 3.21 10.43 -17.20
C ARG A 43 1.75 10.90 -17.10
N ALA A 44 1.49 12.19 -16.88
CA ALA A 44 0.13 12.68 -16.66
C ALA A 44 -0.83 12.37 -17.83
N ALA A 45 -0.34 12.37 -19.08
CA ALA A 45 -1.13 12.02 -20.26
C ALA A 45 -1.36 10.51 -20.44
N LEU A 46 -0.72 9.66 -19.63
CA LEU A 46 -0.73 8.20 -19.76
C LEU A 46 -1.44 7.49 -18.60
N ALA A 47 -1.90 8.25 -17.59
CA ALA A 47 -2.52 7.70 -16.41
C ALA A 47 -3.75 8.54 -16.03
N GLU A 48 -4.80 7.85 -15.60
CA GLU A 48 -5.99 8.49 -15.05
C GLU A 48 -5.89 8.55 -13.52
N PRO A 49 -6.17 9.69 -12.88
CA PRO A 49 -6.29 9.76 -11.43
C PRO A 49 -7.39 8.81 -10.94
N MET A 50 -7.08 7.97 -9.97
CA MET A 50 -8.11 7.15 -9.34
C MET A 50 -9.07 8.06 -8.56
N PRO A 51 -10.40 7.89 -8.71
CA PRO A 51 -11.34 8.59 -7.84
C PRO A 51 -11.05 8.21 -6.38
N HIS A 52 -11.50 9.02 -5.41
CA HIS A 52 -11.39 8.75 -3.95
C HIS A 52 -9.99 8.67 -3.32
N ARG A 53 -8.89 8.88 -4.06
CA ARG A 53 -7.55 9.05 -3.47
C ARG A 53 -7.18 10.54 -3.43
N SER A 54 -7.59 11.24 -2.36
CA SER A 54 -7.04 12.58 -2.10
C SER A 54 -5.52 12.46 -1.84
N PRO A 55 -4.70 13.38 -2.37
CA PRO A 55 -3.26 13.40 -2.12
C PRO A 55 -2.93 13.65 -0.64
#